data_AF-E2ZBQ7-F1
#
_entry.id   AF-E2ZBQ7-F1
#
_cell.length_a   1.000
_cell.length_b   1.000
_cell.length_c   1.000
_cell.angle_alpha   90.00
_cell.angle_beta   90.00
_cell.angle_gamma   90.00
#
_symmetry.space_group_name_H-M   'P 1'
#
loop_
_entity.id
_entity.type
_entity.pdbx_description
1 polymer ?
#
loop_
_entity_poly.entity_id
_entity_poly.type
_entity_poly.pdbx_seq_one_letter_code
_entity_poly.pdbx_strand_id
1 'polypeptide(L)'
;MNYTYDGTFFGFMSALFAAYADGITSVGTIGESVETSLFGDCKYIPTEADKAGRVLTGLKNQCGEKAVYYLYYGFLSDIKGKEASLTTYIRRAFILKHDFYRRLQEAALWRVRNMARKTANERHALSGLLRFREFSDGMLYAPANPVCNVVPLLASHFAARLPKERWVIHDVNRHEGVFYENGKALLVHIDGRIYSSADLSEKERAFSSLWKTFYKTVAIDSRRNEELRKQNMPKRYWPWLVENP
;
A
#
# COMPACT_ATOMS: atom_id res chain seq x y z
N MET A 1 27.85 -6.97 6.49
CA MET A 1 27.52 -6.09 5.35
C MET A 1 26.04 -5.75 5.42
N ASN A 2 25.71 -4.47 5.54
CA ASN A 2 24.33 -3.98 5.48
C ASN A 2 24.01 -3.50 4.07
N TYR A 3 22.82 -3.80 3.55
CA TYR A 3 22.42 -3.38 2.21
C TYR A 3 21.32 -2.33 2.32
N THR A 4 21.48 -1.23 1.60
CA THR A 4 20.46 -0.18 1.51
C THR A 4 19.93 -0.05 0.10
N TYR A 5 18.68 0.40 -0.02
CA TYR A 5 17.97 0.56 -1.29
C TYR A 5 17.07 1.81 -1.24
N ASP A 6 16.35 2.07 -2.33
CA ASP A 6 15.54 3.29 -2.54
C ASP A 6 14.12 3.25 -1.92
N GLY A 7 13.80 2.28 -1.04
CA GLY A 7 12.47 2.12 -0.46
C GLY A 7 11.44 1.46 -1.40
N THR A 8 11.77 1.23 -2.67
CA THR A 8 10.86 0.59 -3.63
C THR A 8 10.89 -0.93 -3.54
N PHE A 9 9.81 -1.58 -3.97
CA PHE A 9 9.75 -3.04 -4.01
C PHE A 9 10.82 -3.66 -4.92
N PHE A 10 11.08 -3.04 -6.07
CA PHE A 10 12.10 -3.51 -7.01
C PHE A 10 13.53 -3.26 -6.47
N GLY A 11 13.74 -2.16 -5.74
CA GLY A 11 14.98 -1.92 -5.01
C GLY A 11 15.24 -2.98 -3.95
N PHE A 12 14.23 -3.35 -3.16
CA PHE A 12 14.33 -4.44 -2.18
C PHE A 12 14.70 -5.78 -2.84
N MET A 13 14.07 -6.13 -3.97
CA MET A 13 14.41 -7.36 -4.71
C MET A 13 15.84 -7.33 -5.26
N SER A 14 16.32 -6.16 -5.72
CA SER A 14 17.69 -5.98 -6.23
C SER A 14 18.71 -6.14 -5.10
N ALA A 15 18.46 -5.52 -3.94
CA ALA A 15 19.28 -5.66 -2.75
C ALA A 15 19.33 -7.12 -2.26
N LEU A 16 18.19 -7.82 -2.28
CA LEU A 16 18.13 -9.24 -1.94
C LEU A 16 19.00 -10.08 -2.89
N PHE A 17 18.90 -9.85 -4.20
CA PHE A 17 19.71 -10.55 -5.19
C PHE A 17 21.21 -10.35 -4.93
N ALA A 18 21.64 -9.10 -4.66
CA ALA A 18 23.02 -8.79 -4.34
C ALA A 18 23.48 -9.47 -3.05
N ALA A 19 22.67 -9.46 -1.98
CA ALA A 19 22.99 -10.11 -0.72
C ALA A 19 23.18 -11.63 -0.85
N TYR A 20 22.41 -12.27 -1.75
CA TYR A 20 22.58 -13.69 -2.06
C TYR A 20 23.83 -13.99 -2.90
N ALA A 21 24.16 -13.12 -3.85
CA ALA A 21 25.36 -13.26 -4.66
C ALA A 21 26.65 -13.12 -3.83
N ASP A 22 26.63 -12.27 -2.80
CA ASP A 22 27.74 -12.07 -1.87
C ASP A 22 27.92 -13.25 -0.87
N GLY A 23 27.18 -14.37 -1.03
CA GLY A 23 27.37 -15.60 -0.27
C GLY A 23 26.90 -15.54 1.20
N ILE A 24 26.15 -14.49 1.56
CA ILE A 24 25.72 -14.25 2.94
C ILE A 24 24.61 -15.25 3.32
N THR A 25 25.01 -16.34 3.98
CA THR A 25 24.12 -17.40 4.49
C THR A 25 23.15 -16.91 5.57
N SER A 26 23.48 -15.82 6.27
CA SER A 26 22.61 -15.09 7.21
C SER A 26 22.42 -13.66 6.73
N VAL A 27 21.33 -13.34 6.01
CA VAL A 27 21.16 -12.02 5.36
C VAL A 27 21.50 -10.91 6.36
N GLY A 28 22.49 -10.09 5.98
CA GLY A 28 22.73 -8.84 6.68
C GLY A 28 21.47 -7.98 6.67
N THR A 29 21.42 -6.96 7.50
CA THR A 29 20.24 -6.09 7.56
C THR A 29 20.04 -5.41 6.20
N ILE A 30 18.93 -5.73 5.52
CA ILE A 30 18.44 -4.97 4.35
C ILE A 30 17.47 -3.92 4.89
N GLY A 31 17.69 -2.66 4.56
CA GLY A 31 16.86 -1.55 5.06
C GLY A 31 16.75 -0.40 4.06
N GLU A 32 15.67 0.37 4.19
CA GLU A 32 15.39 1.56 3.37
C GLU A 32 16.32 2.73 3.72
N SER A 33 16.76 2.83 4.97
CA SER A 33 17.68 3.87 5.42
C SER A 33 18.81 3.30 6.26
N VAL A 34 19.92 4.05 6.31
CA VAL A 34 21.05 3.81 7.21
C VAL A 34 20.60 4.24 8.62
N GLU A 35 19.72 3.48 9.27
CA GLU A 35 19.64 3.56 10.73
C GLU A 35 20.92 2.94 11.30
N THR A 36 21.97 3.76 11.31
CA THR A 36 23.14 3.73 12.20
C THR A 36 23.50 2.37 12.76
N SER A 37 24.02 1.48 11.92
CA SER A 37 25.03 0.54 12.42
C SER A 37 26.33 1.34 12.53
N LEU A 38 26.64 1.84 13.74
CA LEU A 38 27.89 2.55 14.05
C LEU A 38 29.16 1.73 13.70
N PHE A 39 29.01 0.44 13.39
CA PHE A 39 30.10 -0.52 13.24
C PHE A 39 29.98 -1.44 12.01
N GLY A 40 29.13 -1.10 11.03
CA GLY A 40 28.89 -1.98 9.87
C GLY A 40 29.03 -1.28 8.53
N ASP A 41 29.82 -1.85 7.62
CA ASP A 41 29.91 -1.40 6.23
C ASP A 41 28.54 -1.48 5.55
N CYS A 42 28.10 -0.35 4.99
CA CYS A 42 26.84 -0.21 4.25
C CYS A 42 27.11 -0.14 2.75
N LYS A 43 26.41 -0.97 1.98
CA LYS A 43 26.47 -1.03 0.51
C LYS A 43 25.11 -0.65 -0.06
N TYR A 44 25.03 0.52 -0.68
CA TYR A 44 23.82 0.92 -1.42
C TYR A 44 23.70 0.12 -2.72
N ILE A 45 22.53 -0.44 -2.97
CA ILE A 45 22.22 -1.20 -4.18
C ILE A 45 21.19 -0.42 -5.01
N PRO A 46 21.54 0.01 -6.23
CA PRO A 46 20.58 0.65 -7.12
C PRO A 46 19.50 -0.34 -7.57
N THR A 47 18.32 0.17 -7.90
CA THR A 47 17.23 -0.65 -8.43
C THR A 47 17.59 -1.16 -9.82
N GLU A 48 17.73 -2.48 -9.96
CA GLU A 48 18.06 -3.17 -11.19
C GLU A 48 16.89 -4.07 -11.60
N ALA A 49 16.06 -3.57 -12.53
CA ALA A 49 14.81 -4.22 -12.93
C ALA A 49 14.99 -5.67 -13.41
N ASP A 50 16.10 -5.98 -14.10
CA ASP A 50 16.43 -7.34 -14.53
C ASP A 50 16.62 -8.29 -13.34
N LYS A 51 17.46 -7.90 -12.36
CA LYS A 51 17.73 -8.71 -11.16
C LYS A 51 16.48 -8.90 -10.33
N ALA A 52 15.71 -7.83 -10.13
CA ALA A 52 14.43 -7.91 -9.44
C ALA A 52 13.44 -8.85 -10.16
N GLY A 53 13.34 -8.74 -11.48
CA GLY A 53 12.50 -9.59 -12.33
C GLY A 53 12.88 -11.07 -12.26
N ARG A 54 14.18 -11.39 -12.18
CA ARG A 54 14.68 -12.77 -12.02
C ARG A 54 14.24 -13.39 -10.69
N VAL A 55 14.32 -12.64 -9.58
CA VAL A 55 13.87 -13.12 -8.26
C VAL A 55 12.37 -13.42 -8.29
N LEU A 56 11.57 -12.50 -8.84
CA LEU A 56 10.11 -12.64 -8.90
C LEU A 56 9.67 -13.78 -9.83
N THR A 57 10.31 -13.91 -10.99
CA THR A 57 10.06 -15.00 -11.94
C THR A 57 10.43 -16.34 -11.33
N GLY A 58 11.58 -16.43 -10.65
CA GLY A 58 12.00 -17.64 -9.94
C GLY A 58 11.00 -18.04 -8.85
N LEU A 59 10.54 -17.08 -8.04
CA LEU A 59 9.56 -17.32 -7.00
C LEU A 59 8.21 -17.76 -7.57
N LYS A 60 7.74 -17.10 -8.64
CA LYS A 60 6.51 -17.46 -9.35
C LYS A 60 6.58 -18.89 -9.91
N ASN A 61 7.67 -19.26 -10.56
CA ASN A 61 7.80 -20.57 -11.21
C ASN A 61 7.90 -21.71 -10.19
N GLN A 62 8.55 -21.48 -9.04
CA GLN A 62 8.76 -22.53 -8.03
C GLN A 62 7.60 -22.63 -7.03
N CYS A 63 7.00 -21.51 -6.64
CA CYS A 63 6.02 -21.43 -5.54
C CYS A 63 4.63 -20.92 -5.99
N GLY A 64 4.47 -20.52 -7.25
CA GLY A 64 3.21 -20.02 -7.82
C GLY A 64 2.91 -18.55 -7.51
N GLU A 65 1.84 -18.04 -8.14
CA GLU A 65 1.51 -16.61 -8.13
C GLU A 65 1.16 -16.06 -6.74
N LYS A 66 0.51 -16.86 -5.88
CA LYS A 66 0.15 -16.41 -4.54
C LYS A 66 1.38 -16.13 -3.68
N ALA A 67 2.52 -16.78 -3.94
CA ALA A 67 3.76 -16.49 -3.21
C ALA A 67 4.25 -15.07 -3.51
N VAL A 68 4.24 -14.68 -4.79
CA VAL A 68 4.58 -13.31 -5.22
C VAL A 68 3.55 -12.30 -4.67
N TYR A 69 2.27 -12.65 -4.69
CA TYR A 69 1.21 -11.82 -4.11
C TYR A 69 1.45 -11.54 -2.62
N TYR A 70 1.70 -12.58 -1.81
CA TYR A 70 1.96 -12.40 -0.37
C TYR A 70 3.22 -11.59 -0.13
N LEU A 71 4.25 -11.79 -0.94
CA LEU A 71 5.49 -11.03 -0.84
C LEU A 71 5.24 -9.54 -1.12
N TYR A 72 4.59 -9.21 -2.23
CA TYR A 72 4.34 -7.82 -2.63
C TYR A 72 3.39 -7.10 -1.66
N TYR A 73 2.27 -7.71 -1.30
CA TYR A 73 1.34 -7.13 -0.31
C TYR A 73 1.96 -7.05 1.09
N GLY A 74 2.84 -8.00 1.43
CA GLY A 74 3.61 -7.97 2.67
C GLY A 74 4.61 -6.81 2.70
N PHE A 75 5.26 -6.52 1.57
CA PHE A 75 6.16 -5.37 1.43
C PHE A 75 5.44 -4.03 1.64
N LEU A 76 4.20 -3.92 1.18
CA LEU A 76 3.39 -2.72 1.37
C LEU A 76 2.81 -2.58 2.79
N SER A 77 3.08 -3.52 3.69
CA SER A 77 2.66 -3.40 5.09
C SER A 77 3.48 -2.36 5.87
N ASP A 78 2.88 -1.84 6.93
CA ASP A 78 3.45 -0.83 7.84
C ASP A 78 4.38 -1.41 8.92
N ILE A 79 4.88 -2.65 8.75
CA ILE A 79 5.71 -3.28 9.79
C ILE A 79 7.15 -2.75 9.69
N LYS A 80 7.66 -2.15 10.76
CA LYS A 80 9.08 -1.80 10.90
C LYS A 80 9.96 -3.05 10.81
N GLY A 81 11.03 -3.00 10.00
CA GLY A 81 11.91 -4.15 9.77
C GLY A 81 11.23 -5.30 9.00
N LYS A 82 10.20 -5.00 8.20
CA LYS A 82 9.52 -5.98 7.33
C LYS A 82 10.50 -6.73 6.43
N GLU A 83 11.57 -6.08 5.98
CA GLU A 83 12.62 -6.61 5.12
C GLU A 83 13.19 -7.92 5.64
N ALA A 84 13.45 -8.02 6.96
CA ALA A 84 13.95 -9.26 7.57
C ALA A 84 12.91 -10.41 7.48
N SER A 85 11.63 -10.08 7.69
CA SER A 85 10.53 -11.05 7.58
C SER A 85 10.34 -11.51 6.14
N LEU A 86 10.36 -10.58 5.19
CA LEU A 86 10.20 -10.85 3.75
C LEU A 86 11.39 -11.63 3.19
N THR A 87 12.60 -11.31 3.66
CA THR A 87 13.79 -12.05 3.27
C THR A 87 13.70 -13.49 3.74
N THR A 88 13.39 -13.71 5.03
CA THR A 88 13.19 -15.06 5.60
C THR A 88 12.12 -15.84 4.83
N TYR A 89 11.02 -15.17 4.50
CA TYR A 89 9.95 -15.73 3.68
C TYR A 89 10.45 -16.21 2.31
N ILE A 90 11.20 -15.38 1.59
CA ILE A 90 11.73 -15.72 0.26
C ILE A 90 12.69 -16.92 0.36
N ARG A 91 13.60 -16.95 1.35
CA ARG A 91 14.53 -18.09 1.52
C ARG A 91 13.76 -19.37 1.76
N ARG A 92 12.78 -19.35 2.68
CA ARG A 92 11.94 -20.53 2.95
C ARG A 92 11.13 -20.93 1.73
N ALA A 93 10.59 -19.99 0.98
CA ALA A 93 9.88 -20.28 -0.26
C ALA A 93 10.77 -21.03 -1.27
N PHE A 94 12.00 -20.55 -1.51
CA PHE A 94 12.95 -21.23 -2.41
C PHE A 94 13.45 -22.59 -1.90
N ILE A 95 13.51 -22.80 -0.59
CA ILE A 95 13.83 -24.12 -0.01
C ILE A 95 12.66 -25.10 -0.23
N LEU A 96 11.42 -24.63 0.00
CA LEU A 96 10.22 -25.47 -0.08
C LEU A 96 9.73 -25.71 -1.52
N LYS A 97 9.99 -24.77 -2.44
CA LYS A 97 9.60 -24.85 -3.85
C LYS A 97 8.11 -25.20 -4.00
N HIS A 98 7.80 -26.32 -4.64
CA HIS A 98 6.44 -26.79 -4.89
C HIS A 98 5.67 -27.17 -3.60
N ASP A 99 6.38 -27.48 -2.50
CA ASP A 99 5.74 -27.77 -1.21
C ASP A 99 5.33 -26.50 -0.43
N PHE A 100 5.61 -25.31 -0.97
CA PHE A 100 5.29 -24.01 -0.35
C PHE A 100 3.85 -23.95 0.20
N TYR A 101 2.85 -24.37 -0.59
CA TYR A 101 1.44 -24.29 -0.19
C TYR A 101 1.08 -25.23 0.98
N ARG A 102 1.81 -26.34 1.14
CA ARG A 102 1.58 -27.30 2.21
C ARG A 102 2.16 -26.82 3.55
N ARG A 103 3.00 -25.79 3.53
CA ARG A 103 3.75 -25.29 4.68
C ARG A 103 3.38 -23.87 5.08
N LEU A 104 2.26 -23.33 4.59
CA LEU A 104 1.81 -21.96 4.89
C LEU A 104 1.61 -21.64 6.39
N GLN A 105 1.54 -22.67 7.24
CA GLN A 105 1.46 -22.54 8.70
C GLN A 105 2.82 -22.35 9.37
N GLU A 106 3.94 -22.58 8.67
CA GLU A 106 5.28 -22.26 9.18
C GLU A 106 5.32 -20.78 9.56
N ALA A 107 5.87 -20.46 10.74
CA ALA A 107 5.80 -19.12 11.33
C ALA A 107 6.29 -18.01 10.39
N ALA A 108 7.38 -18.27 9.64
CA ALA A 108 7.93 -17.32 8.67
C ALA A 108 6.95 -17.03 7.51
N LEU A 109 6.28 -18.06 6.99
CA LEU A 109 5.31 -17.92 5.90
C LEU A 109 4.02 -17.27 6.37
N TRP A 110 3.54 -17.71 7.54
CA TRP A 110 2.33 -17.18 8.16
C TRP A 110 2.45 -15.69 8.49
N ARG A 111 3.62 -15.24 8.97
CA ARG A 111 3.89 -13.83 9.26
C ARG A 111 3.70 -12.94 8.04
N VAL A 112 4.35 -13.26 6.91
CA VAL A 112 4.21 -12.47 5.67
C VAL A 112 2.81 -12.57 5.09
N ARG A 113 2.15 -13.74 5.18
CA ARG A 113 0.75 -13.87 4.78
C ARG A 113 -0.18 -12.97 5.59
N ASN A 114 0.07 -12.82 6.90
CA ASN A 114 -0.70 -11.89 7.73
C ASN A 114 -0.45 -10.43 7.40
N MET A 115 0.80 -10.06 7.11
CA MET A 115 1.16 -8.75 6.60
C MET A 115 0.38 -8.44 5.33
N ALA A 116 0.42 -9.37 4.37
CA ALA A 116 -0.32 -9.26 3.12
C ALA A 116 -1.83 -9.15 3.33
N ARG A 117 -2.40 -9.94 4.24
CA ARG A 117 -3.83 -9.88 4.59
C ARG A 117 -4.22 -8.53 5.17
N LYS A 118 -3.40 -7.94 6.05
CA LYS A 118 -3.65 -6.60 6.60
C LYS A 118 -3.71 -5.55 5.48
N THR A 119 -2.72 -5.55 4.59
CA THR A 119 -2.67 -4.67 3.42
C THR A 119 -3.89 -4.88 2.50
N ALA A 120 -4.25 -6.13 2.22
CA ALA A 120 -5.38 -6.47 1.35
C ALA A 120 -6.73 -6.02 1.92
N ASN A 121 -6.95 -6.22 3.23
CA ASN A 121 -8.17 -5.78 3.91
C ASN A 121 -8.30 -4.26 3.88
N GLU A 122 -7.22 -3.53 4.11
CA GLU A 122 -7.22 -2.06 4.06
C GLU A 122 -7.46 -1.55 2.63
N ARG A 123 -6.83 -2.16 1.63
CA ARG A 123 -7.11 -1.89 0.21
C ARG A 123 -8.59 -2.12 -0.12
N HIS A 124 -9.18 -3.22 0.35
CA HIS A 124 -10.59 -3.52 0.12
C HIS A 124 -11.51 -2.49 0.78
N ALA A 125 -11.23 -2.13 2.04
CA ALA A 125 -11.99 -1.09 2.75
C ALA A 125 -11.95 0.24 2.00
N LEU A 126 -10.77 0.70 1.58
CA LEU A 126 -10.63 1.96 0.84
C LEU A 126 -11.23 1.91 -0.56
N SER A 127 -11.36 0.74 -1.19
CA SER A 127 -12.09 0.64 -2.47
C SER A 127 -13.56 1.08 -2.33
N GLY A 128 -14.17 0.96 -1.15
CA GLY A 128 -15.55 1.40 -0.88
C GLY A 128 -15.67 2.69 -0.07
N LEU A 129 -14.69 2.99 0.79
CA LEU A 129 -14.74 4.13 1.72
C LEU A 129 -14.07 5.39 1.18
N LEU A 130 -13.18 5.28 0.19
CA LEU A 130 -12.53 6.46 -0.39
C LEU A 130 -13.60 7.40 -0.99
N ARG A 131 -13.41 8.70 -0.80
CA ARG A 131 -14.31 9.74 -1.31
C ARG A 131 -13.51 10.71 -2.16
N PHE A 132 -13.95 10.86 -3.40
CA PHE A 132 -13.45 11.91 -4.28
C PHE A 132 -14.23 13.20 -4.02
N ARG A 133 -13.55 14.32 -4.17
CA ARG A 133 -14.10 15.67 -4.12
C ARG A 133 -13.62 16.40 -5.36
N GLU A 134 -14.52 17.04 -6.10
CA GLU A 134 -14.17 17.78 -7.32
C GLU A 134 -13.55 19.14 -6.96
N PHE A 135 -12.39 19.43 -7.55
CA PHE A 135 -11.77 20.74 -7.52
C PHE A 135 -12.36 21.69 -8.56
N SER A 136 -12.11 22.99 -8.40
CA SER A 136 -12.60 24.02 -9.32
C SER A 136 -12.12 23.84 -10.77
N ASP A 137 -11.00 23.14 -10.98
CA ASP A 137 -10.47 22.77 -12.30
C ASP A 137 -11.06 21.46 -12.87
N GLY A 138 -12.02 20.84 -12.17
CA GLY A 138 -12.66 19.59 -12.56
C GLY A 138 -11.89 18.33 -12.19
N MET A 139 -10.71 18.42 -11.58
CA MET A 139 -9.98 17.24 -11.11
C MET A 139 -10.63 16.65 -9.86
N LEU A 140 -10.75 15.32 -9.81
CA LEU A 140 -11.23 14.63 -8.62
C LEU A 140 -10.08 14.31 -7.67
N TYR A 141 -10.18 14.75 -6.42
CA TYR A 141 -9.17 14.53 -5.40
C TYR A 141 -9.70 13.68 -4.25
N ALA A 142 -8.95 12.63 -3.88
CA ALA A 142 -9.28 11.72 -2.80
C ALA A 142 -8.13 11.59 -1.80
N PRO A 143 -8.18 12.31 -0.67
CA PRO A 143 -7.21 12.14 0.41
C PRO A 143 -7.52 10.90 1.23
N ALA A 144 -6.49 10.17 1.64
CA ALA A 144 -6.58 9.06 2.58
C ALA A 144 -5.34 9.02 3.47
N ASN A 145 -5.51 8.52 4.70
CA ASN A 145 -4.41 8.21 5.60
C ASN A 145 -4.39 6.70 5.90
N PRO A 146 -3.98 5.86 4.94
CA PRO A 146 -3.91 4.43 5.15
C PRO A 146 -2.72 4.06 6.04
N VAL A 147 -2.87 2.97 6.80
CA VAL A 147 -1.78 2.44 7.60
C VAL A 147 -0.73 1.80 6.68
N CYS A 148 -1.16 0.88 5.81
CA CYS A 148 -0.31 0.22 4.82
C CYS A 148 -0.21 1.08 3.54
N ASN A 149 0.86 0.91 2.75
CA ASN A 149 1.03 1.60 1.46
C ASN A 149 0.12 0.98 0.38
N VAL A 150 -1.18 1.27 0.45
CA VAL A 150 -2.21 0.67 -0.42
C VAL A 150 -2.62 1.54 -1.59
N VAL A 151 -2.24 2.82 -1.62
CA VAL A 151 -2.62 3.75 -2.69
C VAL A 151 -2.21 3.25 -4.08
N PRO A 152 -1.00 2.70 -4.31
CA PRO A 152 -0.64 2.08 -5.57
C PRO A 152 -1.59 0.93 -5.99
N LEU A 153 -2.15 0.20 -5.02
CA LEU A 153 -3.05 -0.93 -5.25
C LEU A 153 -4.50 -0.51 -5.54
N LEU A 154 -4.85 0.75 -5.28
CA LEU A 154 -6.17 1.31 -5.57
C LEU A 154 -6.26 1.80 -7.01
N ALA A 155 -5.13 2.08 -7.65
CA ALA A 155 -5.05 2.62 -9.01
C ALA A 155 -5.89 1.83 -10.01
N SER A 156 -5.71 0.50 -10.06
CA SER A 156 -6.42 -0.37 -11.01
C SER A 156 -7.93 -0.40 -10.76
N HIS A 157 -8.37 -0.30 -9.51
CA HIS A 157 -9.78 -0.29 -9.15
C HIS A 157 -10.47 0.98 -9.66
N PHE A 158 -9.88 2.14 -9.38
CA PHE A 158 -10.47 3.43 -9.76
C PHE A 158 -10.27 3.76 -11.24
N ALA A 159 -9.19 3.29 -11.88
CA ALA A 159 -9.01 3.40 -13.32
C ALA A 159 -10.12 2.67 -14.10
N ALA A 160 -10.56 1.50 -13.60
CA ALA A 160 -11.67 0.76 -14.20
C ALA A 160 -13.03 1.43 -13.95
N ARG A 161 -13.20 2.09 -12.79
CA ARG A 161 -14.49 2.65 -12.35
C ARG A 161 -14.73 4.08 -12.82
N LEU A 162 -13.66 4.87 -12.97
CA LEU A 162 -13.65 6.27 -13.39
C LEU A 162 -12.68 6.47 -14.56
N PRO A 163 -12.84 5.77 -15.70
CA PRO A 163 -11.86 5.77 -16.79
C PRO A 163 -11.79 7.09 -17.57
N LYS A 164 -12.86 7.91 -17.50
CA LYS A 164 -12.96 9.19 -18.21
C LYS A 164 -12.61 10.39 -17.33
N GLU A 165 -12.44 10.17 -16.03
CA GLU A 165 -12.19 11.23 -15.07
C GLU A 165 -10.69 11.43 -14.88
N ARG A 166 -10.28 12.66 -14.58
CA ARG A 166 -8.94 13.00 -14.12
C ARG A 166 -8.94 12.99 -12.60
N TRP A 167 -8.13 12.14 -11.98
CA TRP A 167 -8.19 11.97 -10.53
C TRP A 167 -6.84 11.73 -9.84
N VAL A 168 -6.79 12.09 -8.56
CA VAL A 168 -5.66 11.85 -7.65
C VAL A 168 -6.14 11.15 -6.40
N ILE A 169 -5.48 10.06 -6.04
CA ILE A 169 -5.57 9.44 -4.71
C ILE A 169 -4.30 9.77 -3.97
N HIS A 170 -4.40 10.43 -2.82
CA HIS A 170 -3.28 10.93 -2.06
C HIS A 170 -3.19 10.24 -0.69
N ASP A 171 -2.08 9.55 -0.42
CA ASP A 171 -1.66 9.15 0.93
C ASP A 171 -1.05 10.38 1.63
N VAL A 172 -1.86 11.04 2.45
CA VAL A 172 -1.46 12.29 3.12
C VAL A 172 -0.30 12.11 4.11
N ASN A 173 -0.08 10.88 4.61
CA ASN A 173 0.96 10.58 5.59
C ASN A 173 2.30 10.33 4.91
N ARG A 174 2.27 9.75 3.70
CA ARG A 174 3.48 9.45 2.92
C ARG A 174 3.84 10.53 1.91
N HIS A 175 2.98 11.53 1.70
CA HIS A 175 3.15 12.53 0.64
C HIS A 175 3.30 11.87 -0.74
N GLU A 176 2.60 10.75 -0.93
CA GLU A 176 2.63 9.97 -2.17
C GLU A 176 1.21 9.77 -2.68
N GLY A 177 1.05 9.69 -3.99
CA GLY A 177 -0.24 9.48 -4.59
C GLY A 177 -0.19 8.73 -5.90
N VAL A 178 -1.38 8.39 -6.39
CA VAL A 178 -1.57 7.96 -7.78
C VAL A 178 -2.34 9.07 -8.49
N PHE A 179 -1.72 9.64 -9.52
CA PHE A 179 -2.37 10.49 -10.51
C PHE A 179 -2.84 9.64 -11.67
N TYR A 180 -4.08 9.83 -12.11
CA TYR A 180 -4.65 9.16 -13.25
C TYR A 180 -5.26 10.14 -14.24
N GLU A 181 -4.91 9.94 -15.50
CA GLU A 181 -5.45 10.68 -16.62
C GLU A 181 -5.26 9.88 -17.91
N ASN A 182 -6.26 9.89 -18.80
CA ASN A 182 -6.18 9.31 -20.14
C ASN A 182 -5.70 7.84 -20.15
N GLY A 183 -6.19 7.02 -19.23
CA GLY A 183 -5.83 5.60 -19.15
C GLY A 183 -4.47 5.31 -18.50
N LYS A 184 -3.73 6.32 -18.04
CA LYS A 184 -2.41 6.17 -17.42
C LYS A 184 -2.50 6.48 -15.93
N ALA A 185 -1.94 5.62 -15.10
CA ALA A 185 -1.77 5.82 -13.67
C ALA A 185 -0.27 6.01 -13.37
N LEU A 186 0.08 7.10 -12.70
CA LEU A 186 1.46 7.46 -12.35
C LEU A 186 1.56 7.63 -10.83
N LEU A 187 2.62 7.07 -10.25
CA LEU A 187 3.00 7.40 -8.88
C LEU A 187 3.59 8.80 -8.86
N VAL A 188 3.10 9.62 -7.94
CA VAL A 188 3.51 11.03 -7.81
C VAL A 188 3.82 11.35 -6.36
N HIS A 189 4.80 12.21 -6.15
CA HIS A 189 5.02 12.84 -4.85
C HIS A 189 4.12 14.08 -4.74
N ILE A 190 3.52 14.27 -3.56
CA ILE A 190 2.54 15.33 -3.31
C ILE A 190 2.94 16.07 -2.04
N ASP A 191 3.53 17.25 -2.20
CA ASP A 191 3.88 18.12 -1.09
C ASP A 191 2.65 18.59 -0.32
N GLY A 192 2.78 18.67 1.01
CA GLY A 192 1.72 18.73 2.04
C GLY A 192 0.74 19.90 2.05
N ARG A 193 0.37 20.48 0.89
CA ARG A 193 -0.71 21.46 0.74
C ARG A 193 -1.63 21.10 -0.39
N ILE A 194 -2.60 20.22 -0.15
CA ILE A 194 -3.73 20.05 -1.06
C ILE A 194 -4.99 19.74 -0.25
N TYR A 195 -5.49 20.70 0.52
CA TYR A 195 -6.91 20.70 0.90
C TYR A 195 -7.32 22.03 1.54
N SER A 196 -7.81 22.98 0.75
CA SER A 196 -8.70 24.04 1.25
C SER A 196 -10.11 23.77 0.76
N SER A 197 -11.12 24.09 1.58
CA SER A 197 -12.52 24.14 1.12
C SER A 197 -12.71 25.14 -0.03
N ALA A 198 -11.81 26.10 -0.17
CA ALA A 198 -11.76 27.07 -1.27
C ALA A 198 -11.44 26.41 -2.62
N ASP A 199 -10.73 25.27 -2.63
CA ASP A 199 -10.29 24.59 -3.86
C ASP A 199 -11.42 23.76 -4.49
N LEU A 200 -12.49 23.49 -3.74
CA LEU A 200 -13.63 22.70 -4.20
C LEU A 200 -14.49 23.45 -5.22
N SER A 201 -15.03 22.72 -6.20
CA SER A 201 -16.02 23.27 -7.12
C SER A 201 -17.30 23.69 -6.37
N GLU A 202 -18.03 24.67 -6.89
CA GLU A 202 -19.32 25.07 -6.31
C GLU A 202 -20.32 23.90 -6.31
N LYS A 203 -20.29 23.09 -7.36
CA LYS A 203 -21.09 21.87 -7.49
C LYS A 203 -20.75 20.88 -6.37
N GLU A 204 -19.47 20.63 -6.11
CA GLU A 204 -19.02 19.74 -5.04
C GLU A 204 -19.52 20.22 -3.67
N ARG A 205 -19.44 21.52 -3.39
CA ARG A 205 -19.98 22.07 -2.14
C ARG A 205 -21.49 21.82 -2.00
N ALA A 206 -22.24 22.02 -3.08
CA ALA A 206 -23.68 21.77 -3.10
C ALA A 206 -23.99 20.28 -2.89
N PHE A 207 -23.32 19.38 -3.61
CA PHE A 207 -23.48 17.92 -3.46
C PHE A 207 -23.10 17.44 -2.05
N SER A 208 -21.99 17.92 -1.52
CA SER A 208 -21.56 17.62 -0.15
C SER A 208 -22.60 18.04 0.89
N SER A 209 -23.27 19.18 0.70
CA SER A 209 -24.36 19.62 1.58
C SER A 209 -25.59 18.72 1.46
N LEU A 210 -26.01 18.38 0.23
CA LEU A 210 -27.13 17.48 -0.01
C LEU A 210 -26.88 16.09 0.59
N TRP A 211 -25.66 15.56 0.44
CA TRP A 211 -25.27 14.28 1.02
C TRP A 211 -25.38 14.29 2.55
N LYS A 212 -24.90 15.35 3.21
CA LYS A 212 -25.01 15.49 4.67
C LYS A 212 -26.47 15.54 5.12
N THR A 213 -27.32 16.27 4.40
CA THR A 213 -28.77 16.30 4.69
C THR A 213 -29.38 14.92 4.53
N PHE A 214 -29.16 14.26 3.39
CA PHE A 214 -29.63 12.90 3.14
C PHE A 214 -29.20 11.93 4.25
N TYR A 215 -27.90 11.89 4.57
CA TYR A 215 -27.33 11.00 5.59
C TYR A 215 -28.01 11.17 6.95
N LYS A 216 -28.26 12.41 7.37
CA LYS A 216 -28.95 12.72 8.64
C LYS A 216 -30.43 12.34 8.59
N THR A 217 -31.11 12.59 7.47
CA THR A 217 -32.55 12.34 7.34
C THR A 217 -32.90 10.86 7.29
N VAL A 218 -32.06 10.02 6.65
CA VAL A 218 -32.29 8.57 6.59
C VAL A 218 -31.79 7.81 7.81
N ALA A 219 -31.03 8.47 8.69
CA ALA A 219 -30.55 7.86 9.93
C ALA A 219 -31.74 7.53 10.84
N ILE A 220 -31.79 6.29 11.31
CA ILE A 220 -32.81 5.84 12.26
C ILE A 220 -32.16 5.81 13.65
N ASP A 221 -32.49 6.77 14.51
CA ASP A 221 -31.85 6.94 15.82
C ASP A 221 -31.95 5.68 16.69
N SER A 222 -33.08 4.95 16.63
CA SER A 222 -33.26 3.70 17.36
C SER A 222 -32.35 2.55 16.91
N ARG A 223 -31.71 2.67 15.73
CA ARG A 223 -30.74 1.68 15.20
C ARG A 223 -29.29 2.11 15.39
N ARG A 224 -29.04 3.22 16.11
CA ARG A 224 -27.69 3.74 16.31
C ARG A 224 -26.86 2.80 17.17
N ASN A 225 -25.79 2.25 16.61
CA ASN A 225 -24.82 1.42 17.33
C ASN A 225 -23.39 1.87 17.00
N GLU A 226 -22.81 2.64 17.92
CA GLU A 226 -21.47 3.22 17.74
C GLU A 226 -20.35 2.18 17.72
N GLU A 227 -20.46 1.13 18.53
CA GLU A 227 -19.44 0.09 18.60
C GLU A 227 -19.39 -0.71 17.31
N LEU A 228 -20.56 -1.13 16.80
CA LEU A 228 -20.64 -1.84 15.53
C LEU A 228 -20.17 -0.95 14.36
N ARG A 229 -20.49 0.35 14.40
CA ARG A 229 -20.01 1.31 13.40
C ARG A 229 -18.49 1.42 13.40
N LYS A 230 -17.84 1.51 14.57
CA LYS A 230 -16.37 1.55 14.69
C LYS A 230 -15.72 0.24 14.23
N GLN A 231 -16.35 -0.90 14.47
CA GLN A 231 -15.85 -2.21 14.03
C GLN A 231 -15.88 -2.34 12.50
N ASN A 232 -16.98 -1.94 11.87
CA ASN A 232 -17.14 -2.00 10.42
C ASN A 232 -16.37 -0.89 9.69
N MET A 233 -16.28 0.28 10.30
CA MET A 233 -15.61 1.45 9.76
C MET A 233 -14.74 2.10 10.85
N PRO A 234 -13.47 1.71 10.96
CA PRO A 234 -12.53 2.30 11.91
C PRO A 234 -12.48 3.82 11.81
N LYS A 235 -12.40 4.49 12.97
CA LYS A 235 -12.42 5.97 13.09
C LYS A 235 -11.37 6.68 12.24
N ARG A 236 -10.25 6.03 11.92
CA ARG A 236 -9.19 6.59 11.06
C ARG A 236 -9.68 7.01 9.66
N TYR A 237 -10.77 6.43 9.17
CA TYR A 237 -11.35 6.78 7.88
C TYR A 237 -12.31 7.98 7.95
N TRP A 238 -12.85 8.28 9.13
CA TRP A 238 -13.95 9.22 9.29
C TRP A 238 -13.61 10.66 8.89
N PRO A 239 -12.40 11.21 9.16
CA PRO A 239 -12.04 12.56 8.74
C PRO A 239 -12.08 12.80 7.23
N TRP A 240 -12.02 11.72 6.45
CA TRP A 240 -11.97 11.76 4.98
C TRP A 240 -13.35 11.59 4.34
N LEU A 241 -14.37 11.25 5.15
CA LEU A 241 -15.75 11.12 4.69
C LEU A 241 -16.43 12.49 4.64
N VAL A 242 -17.49 12.59 3.83
CA VAL A 242 -18.24 13.85 3.69
C VAL A 242 -19.21 14.02 4.85
N GLU A 243 -19.81 12.91 5.29
CA GLU A 243 -20.85 12.87 6.33
C GLU A 243 -20.33 13.13 7.75
N ASN A 244 -19.02 13.00 8.00
CA ASN A 244 -18.40 13.06 9.33
C ASN A 244 -19.21 12.26 10.37
N PRO A 245 -19.16 10.91 10.29
CA PRO A 245 -19.97 10.02 11.13
C PRO A 245 -19.82 10.27 12.63
#